data_AF-A0A7S0T530-F1
#
_entry.id   AF-A0A7S0T530-F1
#
_cell.length_a   1.000
_cell.length_b   1.000
_cell.length_c   1.000
_cell.angle_alpha   90.00
_cell.angle_beta   90.00
_cell.angle_gamma   90.00
#
_symmetry.space_group_name_H-M   'P 1'
#
loop_
_entity.id
_entity.type
_entity.pdbx_description
1 polymer ?
#
loop_
_entity_poly.entity_id
_entity_poly.type
_entity_poly.pdbx_seq_one_letter_code
_entity_poly.pdbx_strand_id
1 'polypeptide(L)'
;MASRSSRVGGRNPEQAGQAAWLATEKVNAELFTLTYGAIVRQVLHDYEDCVEEVNKKLDSMGHNIGCRLVEDFLAKTNTQRCGDFRDTAEVVAKVALRMFLGISASVTGWNAEGTACVVVLETNPLAEFVELPEQYRALSYCQMLCGVIRGALEMVNMRVECDFSKDTLRGDDGFELRLKLLEVMPEVYPFDD
;
A
#
# COMPACT_ATOMS: atom_id res chain seq x y z
N MET A 1 10.81 -12.88 -42.14
CA MET A 1 10.26 -13.66 -41.00
C MET A 1 10.28 -12.76 -39.78
N ALA A 2 9.17 -12.10 -39.47
CA ALA A 2 9.03 -11.32 -38.24
C ALA A 2 8.45 -12.24 -37.17
N SER A 3 9.25 -12.58 -36.15
CA SER A 3 8.79 -13.37 -35.02
C SER A 3 7.82 -12.53 -34.18
N ARG A 4 6.53 -12.87 -34.26
CA ARG A 4 5.53 -12.44 -33.29
C ARG A 4 5.94 -13.00 -31.93
N SER A 5 6.43 -12.14 -31.04
CA SER A 5 6.50 -12.44 -29.61
C SER A 5 5.06 -12.56 -29.10
N SER A 6 4.65 -13.78 -28.81
CA SER A 6 3.36 -14.11 -28.21
C SER A 6 3.32 -13.58 -26.78
N ARG A 7 2.70 -12.42 -26.56
CA ARG A 7 2.23 -12.03 -25.22
C ARG A 7 1.11 -12.99 -24.81
N VAL A 8 1.46 -14.00 -24.04
CA VAL A 8 0.49 -14.90 -23.41
C VAL A 8 -0.22 -14.12 -22.30
N GLY A 9 -1.42 -13.62 -22.60
CA GLY A 9 -2.61 -13.58 -21.72
C GLY A 9 -2.48 -13.16 -20.25
N GLY A 10 -1.71 -12.12 -19.89
CA GLY A 10 -1.84 -11.48 -18.58
C GLY A 10 -3.12 -10.65 -18.51
N ARG A 11 -4.02 -10.90 -17.55
CA ARG A 11 -5.19 -10.04 -17.29
C ARG A 11 -4.74 -8.58 -17.08
N ASN A 12 -5.50 -7.62 -17.60
CA ASN A 12 -5.30 -6.20 -17.27
C ASN A 12 -5.31 -6.04 -15.73
N PRO A 13 -4.32 -5.37 -15.10
CA PRO A 13 -4.26 -5.17 -13.64
C PRO A 13 -5.57 -4.64 -13.04
N GLU A 14 -6.26 -3.73 -13.72
CA GLU A 14 -7.54 -3.18 -13.23
C GLU A 14 -8.64 -4.26 -13.18
N GLN A 15 -8.69 -5.11 -14.21
CA GLN A 15 -9.64 -6.23 -14.25
C GLN A 15 -9.29 -7.30 -13.22
N ALA A 16 -7.99 -7.53 -12.98
CA ALA A 16 -7.52 -8.44 -11.94
C ALA A 16 -7.90 -7.93 -10.54
N GLY A 17 -7.67 -6.64 -10.26
CA GLY A 17 -8.08 -6.00 -9.01
C GLY A 17 -9.58 -6.05 -8.80
N GLN A 18 -10.37 -5.78 -9.84
CA GLN A 18 -11.83 -5.90 -9.76
C GLN A 18 -12.30 -7.33 -9.49
N ALA A 19 -11.70 -8.32 -10.15
CA ALA A 19 -12.03 -9.72 -9.91
C ALA A 19 -11.67 -10.15 -8.48
N ALA A 20 -10.49 -9.75 -7.98
CA ALA A 20 -10.05 -10.02 -6.63
C ALA A 20 -10.94 -9.36 -5.58
N TRP A 21 -11.34 -8.10 -5.79
CA TRP A 21 -12.31 -7.40 -4.95
C TRP A 21 -13.64 -8.15 -4.87
N LEU A 22 -14.16 -8.64 -6.00
CA LEU A 22 -15.42 -9.38 -6.04
C LEU A 22 -15.34 -10.73 -5.33
N ALA A 23 -14.20 -11.43 -5.47
CA ALA A 23 -13.97 -12.74 -4.88
C ALA A 23 -13.64 -12.71 -3.37
N THR A 24 -13.24 -11.56 -2.84
CA THR A 24 -12.87 -11.41 -1.43
C THR A 24 -14.09 -11.13 -0.57
N GLU A 25 -14.20 -11.82 0.57
CA GLU A 25 -15.20 -11.53 1.59
C GLU A 25 -15.00 -10.12 2.13
N LYS A 26 -16.10 -9.38 2.25
CA LYS A 26 -16.08 -7.96 2.62
C LYS A 26 -16.78 -7.74 3.94
N VAL A 27 -16.22 -6.83 4.73
CA VAL A 27 -16.87 -6.26 5.91
C VAL A 27 -17.37 -4.86 5.59
N ASN A 28 -18.24 -4.32 6.43
CA ASN A 28 -18.72 -2.95 6.28
C ASN A 28 -17.52 -1.96 6.37
N ALA A 29 -17.42 -1.04 5.41
CA ALA A 29 -16.31 -0.09 5.34
C ALA A 29 -16.29 0.88 6.53
N GLU A 30 -17.45 1.37 6.98
CA GLU A 30 -17.56 2.25 8.14
C GLU A 30 -17.09 1.57 9.42
N LEU A 31 -17.38 0.27 9.58
CA LEU A 31 -16.87 -0.50 10.72
C LEU A 31 -15.33 -0.51 10.72
N PHE A 32 -14.71 -0.67 9.55
CA PHE A 32 -13.26 -0.64 9.40
C PHE A 32 -12.70 0.76 9.67
N THR A 33 -13.31 1.82 9.12
CA THR A 33 -12.91 3.21 9.34
C THR A 33 -13.00 3.62 10.81
N LEU A 34 -14.09 3.27 11.50
CA LEU A 34 -14.26 3.55 12.94
C LEU A 34 -13.26 2.76 13.79
N THR A 35 -12.99 1.51 13.43
CA THR A 35 -11.97 0.69 14.10
C THR A 35 -10.58 1.30 13.92
N TYR A 36 -10.25 1.76 12.72
CA TYR A 36 -9.00 2.45 12.44
C TYR A 36 -8.86 3.74 13.26
N GLY A 37 -9.91 4.57 13.29
CA GLY A 37 -9.93 5.79 14.10
C GLY A 37 -9.75 5.52 15.60
N ALA A 38 -10.38 4.45 16.11
CA ALA A 38 -10.17 4.02 17.50
C ALA A 38 -8.72 3.60 17.77
N ILE A 39 -8.08 2.88 16.83
CA ILE A 39 -6.66 2.52 16.94
C ILE A 39 -5.79 3.77 16.95
N VAL A 40 -5.98 4.71 16.02
CA VAL A 40 -5.19 5.94 15.96
C VAL A 40 -5.36 6.74 17.26
N ARG A 41 -6.58 6.83 17.79
CA ARG A 41 -6.82 7.54 19.06
C ARG A 41 -6.17 6.85 20.25
N GLN A 42 -6.21 5.52 20.30
CA GLN A 42 -5.55 4.74 21.34
C GLN A 42 -4.03 4.92 21.28
N VAL A 43 -3.43 4.87 20.10
CA VAL A 43 -1.98 5.08 19.93
C VAL A 43 -1.59 6.52 20.33
N LEU A 44 -2.38 7.52 19.95
CA LEU A 44 -2.16 8.91 20.42
C LEU A 44 -2.15 8.98 21.95
N HIS A 45 -3.12 8.35 22.60
CA HIS A 45 -3.20 8.31 24.07
C HIS A 45 -1.98 7.59 24.70
N ASP A 46 -1.61 6.43 24.17
CA ASP A 46 -0.53 5.60 24.73
C ASP A 46 0.87 6.24 24.58
N TYR A 47 1.02 7.15 23.62
CA TYR A 47 2.25 7.91 23.37
C TYR A 47 2.15 9.37 23.82
N GLU A 48 1.21 9.68 24.72
CA GLU A 48 1.04 11.02 25.32
C GLU A 48 0.96 12.15 24.29
N ASP A 49 0.23 11.90 23.20
CA ASP A 49 0.03 12.81 22.07
C ASP A 49 1.35 13.20 21.34
N CYS A 50 2.46 12.46 21.56
CA CYS A 50 3.72 12.62 20.83
C CYS A 50 3.60 12.12 19.38
N VAL A 51 3.23 13.02 18.48
CA VAL A 51 2.93 12.73 17.06
C VAL A 51 4.05 11.98 16.33
N GLU A 52 5.31 12.28 16.62
CA GLU A 52 6.45 11.60 15.99
C GLU A 52 6.46 10.10 16.33
N GLU A 53 6.30 9.76 17.61
CA GLU A 53 6.28 8.38 18.06
C GLU A 53 5.01 7.64 17.61
N VAL A 54 3.88 8.35 17.53
CA VAL A 54 2.63 7.83 16.96
C VAL A 54 2.80 7.44 15.50
N ASN A 55 3.41 8.30 14.68
CA ASN A 55 3.70 7.99 13.28
C ASN A 55 4.59 6.73 13.16
N LYS A 56 5.67 6.65 13.95
CA LYS A 56 6.55 5.45 14.00
C LYS A 56 5.78 4.20 14.42
N LYS A 57 4.86 4.33 15.39
CA LYS A 57 4.05 3.21 15.86
C LYS A 57 3.06 2.72 14.82
N LEU A 58 2.31 3.63 14.18
CA LEU A 58 1.37 3.29 13.11
C LEU A 58 2.09 2.62 11.94
N ASP A 59 3.25 3.16 11.57
CA ASP A 59 4.14 2.59 10.55
C ASP A 59 4.57 1.15 10.88
N SER A 60 5.05 0.92 12.11
CA SER A 60 5.44 -0.41 12.61
C SER A 60 4.27 -1.40 12.65
N MET A 61 3.08 -0.94 13.07
CA MET A 61 1.87 -1.77 13.04
C MET A 61 1.53 -2.18 11.61
N GLY A 62 1.56 -1.22 10.69
CA GLY A 62 1.32 -1.45 9.27
C GLY A 62 2.29 -2.46 8.68
N HIS A 63 3.58 -2.32 8.96
CA HIS A 63 4.62 -3.24 8.49
C HIS A 63 4.32 -4.69 8.88
N ASN A 64 4.04 -4.93 10.17
CA ASN A 64 3.69 -6.27 10.65
C ASN A 64 2.42 -6.84 10.00
N ILE A 65 1.43 -6.00 9.72
CA ILE A 65 0.22 -6.40 8.99
C ILE A 65 0.58 -6.77 7.55
N GLY A 66 1.36 -5.93 6.86
CA GLY A 66 1.81 -6.13 5.49
C GLY A 66 2.54 -7.46 5.30
N CYS A 67 3.43 -7.81 6.23
CA CYS A 67 4.18 -9.07 6.17
C CYS A 67 3.28 -10.32 6.20
N ARG A 68 2.09 -10.22 6.81
CA ARG A 68 1.11 -11.31 6.85
C ARG A 68 0.12 -11.25 5.69
N LEU A 69 -0.26 -10.03 5.29
CA LEU A 69 -1.30 -9.79 4.29
C LEU A 69 -0.88 -10.23 2.88
N VAL A 70 0.43 -10.18 2.60
CA VAL A 70 1.00 -10.57 1.30
C VAL A 70 0.70 -12.02 0.93
N GLU A 71 0.65 -12.94 1.90
CA GLU A 71 0.35 -14.36 1.62
C GLU A 71 -1.10 -14.53 1.13
N ASP A 72 -2.06 -13.86 1.80
CA ASP A 72 -3.46 -13.85 1.39
C ASP A 72 -3.65 -13.20 0.01
N PHE A 73 -2.91 -12.11 -0.25
CA PHE A 73 -2.90 -11.45 -1.56
C PHE A 73 -2.44 -12.40 -2.67
N LEU A 74 -1.30 -13.07 -2.49
CA LEU A 74 -0.75 -13.99 -3.49
C LEU A 74 -1.68 -15.18 -3.72
N ALA A 75 -2.25 -15.75 -2.65
CA ALA A 75 -3.17 -16.88 -2.72
C ALA A 75 -4.46 -16.58 -3.50
N LYS A 76 -5.03 -15.37 -3.34
CA LYS A 76 -6.30 -14.99 -3.98
C LYS A 76 -6.15 -14.44 -5.38
N THR A 77 -5.03 -13.78 -5.69
CA THR A 77 -4.83 -13.13 -6.99
C THR A 77 -4.15 -14.01 -8.02
N ASN A 78 -3.48 -15.09 -7.59
CA ASN A 78 -2.56 -15.88 -8.43
C ASN A 78 -1.49 -15.02 -9.12
N THR A 79 -1.15 -13.88 -8.52
CA THR A 79 -0.11 -12.99 -9.02
C THR A 79 1.22 -13.72 -9.02
N GLN A 80 1.83 -13.83 -10.20
CA GLN A 80 3.18 -14.37 -10.34
C GLN A 80 4.20 -13.32 -9.92
N ARG A 81 5.46 -13.73 -9.74
CA ARG A 81 6.55 -12.79 -9.48
C ARG A 81 6.57 -11.67 -10.52
N CYS A 82 6.55 -10.43 -10.05
CA CYS A 82 6.62 -9.24 -10.92
C CYS A 82 8.00 -9.15 -11.59
N GLY A 83 8.04 -8.70 -12.83
CA GLY A 83 9.27 -8.66 -13.63
C GLY A 83 10.22 -7.55 -13.19
N ASP A 84 9.67 -6.37 -12.90
CA ASP A 84 10.41 -5.21 -12.40
C ASP A 84 9.59 -4.41 -11.38
N PHE A 85 10.19 -3.33 -10.86
CA PHE A 85 9.53 -2.48 -9.87
C PHE A 85 8.33 -1.70 -10.46
N ARG A 86 8.28 -1.48 -11.77
CA ARG A 86 7.14 -0.83 -12.43
C ARG A 86 5.93 -1.74 -12.42
N ASP A 87 6.14 -3.00 -12.76
CA ASP A 87 5.11 -4.03 -12.66
C ASP A 87 4.61 -4.17 -11.21
N THR A 88 5.53 -4.19 -10.24
CA THR A 88 5.16 -4.25 -8.81
C THR A 88 4.30 -3.06 -8.38
N ALA A 89 4.67 -1.84 -8.76
CA ALA A 89 3.90 -0.64 -8.42
C ALA A 89 2.49 -0.66 -9.04
N GLU A 90 2.37 -1.14 -10.29
CA GLU A 90 1.07 -1.32 -10.96
C GLU A 90 0.20 -2.37 -10.25
N VAL A 91 0.79 -3.47 -9.78
CA VAL A 91 0.09 -4.50 -8.99
C VAL A 91 -0.37 -3.94 -7.65
N VAL A 92 0.47 -3.20 -6.94
CA VAL A 92 0.09 -2.54 -5.67
C VAL A 92 -1.08 -1.59 -5.91
N ALA A 93 -0.96 -0.68 -6.88
CA ALA A 93 -1.96 0.35 -7.14
C ALA A 93 -3.30 -0.23 -7.63
N LYS A 94 -3.26 -1.10 -8.65
CA LYS A 94 -4.48 -1.51 -9.38
C LYS A 94 -5.08 -2.81 -8.91
N VAL A 95 -4.30 -3.67 -8.24
CA VAL A 95 -4.77 -4.97 -7.74
C VAL A 95 -4.92 -4.94 -6.23
N ALA A 96 -3.85 -4.68 -5.49
CA ALA A 96 -3.86 -4.81 -4.02
C ALA A 96 -4.76 -3.78 -3.35
N LEU A 97 -4.61 -2.49 -3.67
CA LEU A 97 -5.45 -1.43 -3.09
C LEU A 97 -6.93 -1.61 -3.47
N ARG A 98 -7.20 -2.05 -4.70
CA ARG A 98 -8.57 -2.39 -5.14
C ARG A 98 -9.13 -3.59 -4.38
N MET A 99 -8.33 -4.63 -4.17
CA MET A 99 -8.75 -5.86 -3.48
C MET A 99 -9.02 -5.65 -1.99
N PHE A 100 -8.20 -4.85 -1.30
CA PHE A 100 -8.30 -4.70 0.16
C PHE A 100 -9.13 -3.49 0.60
N LEU A 101 -9.04 -2.37 -0.11
CA LEU A 101 -9.70 -1.12 0.28
C LEU A 101 -10.84 -0.73 -0.67
N GLY A 102 -11.02 -1.45 -1.79
CA GLY A 102 -12.05 -1.13 -2.76
C GLY A 102 -11.79 0.18 -3.52
N ILE A 103 -10.57 0.72 -3.46
CA ILE A 103 -10.23 2.00 -4.11
C ILE A 103 -9.62 1.80 -5.49
N SER A 104 -9.77 2.81 -6.33
CA SER A 104 -9.05 2.95 -7.59
C SER A 104 -7.79 3.79 -7.36
N ALA A 105 -6.68 3.38 -7.97
CA ALA A 105 -5.42 4.11 -7.92
C ALA A 105 -4.66 4.01 -9.25
N SER A 106 -3.79 4.99 -9.50
CA SER A 106 -2.93 5.04 -10.69
C SER A 106 -1.48 5.31 -10.32
N VAL A 107 -0.55 4.83 -11.15
CA VAL A 107 0.88 5.06 -10.96
C VAL A 107 1.36 6.13 -11.93
N THR A 108 2.01 7.16 -11.42
CA THR A 108 2.53 8.30 -12.20
C THR A 108 3.92 8.71 -11.69
N GLY A 109 4.50 9.76 -12.27
CA GLY A 109 5.68 10.43 -11.69
C GLY A 109 6.94 9.57 -11.60
N TRP A 110 7.14 8.63 -12.53
CA TRP A 110 8.32 7.78 -12.56
C TRP A 110 9.61 8.59 -12.75
N ASN A 111 10.64 8.29 -11.96
CA ASN A 111 12.00 8.74 -12.25
C ASN A 111 12.60 8.00 -13.46
N ALA A 112 13.73 8.51 -13.97
CA ALA A 112 14.41 7.94 -15.13
C ALA A 112 14.88 6.50 -14.86
N GLU A 113 15.30 6.22 -13.62
CA GLU A 113 15.82 4.92 -13.20
C GLU A 113 14.73 3.86 -13.00
N GLY A 114 13.44 4.25 -12.95
CA GLY A 114 12.34 3.33 -12.69
C GLY A 114 12.34 2.78 -11.26
N THR A 115 12.93 3.51 -10.30
CA THR A 115 13.05 3.12 -8.89
C THR A 115 12.16 3.96 -7.96
N ALA A 116 11.50 5.00 -8.46
CA ALA A 116 10.57 5.81 -7.68
C ALA A 116 9.37 6.24 -8.53
N CYS A 117 8.19 6.23 -7.93
CA CYS A 117 6.94 6.66 -8.54
C CYS A 117 5.99 7.27 -7.51
N VAL A 118 4.86 7.79 -7.99
CA VAL A 118 3.74 8.28 -7.18
C VAL A 118 2.52 7.42 -7.46
N VAL A 119 1.93 6.85 -6.41
CA VAL A 119 0.63 6.17 -6.46
C VAL A 119 -0.44 7.17 -6.03
N VAL A 120 -1.29 7.56 -6.98
CA VAL A 120 -2.39 8.51 -6.76
C VAL A 120 -3.65 7.73 -6.41
N LEU A 121 -4.26 8.03 -5.27
CA LEU A 121 -5.50 7.39 -4.83
C LEU A 121 -6.69 8.29 -5.17
N GLU A 122 -7.73 7.74 -5.79
CA GLU A 122 -8.96 8.51 -6.07
C GLU A 122 -9.71 8.88 -4.79
N THR A 123 -9.73 7.95 -3.83
CA THR A 123 -10.33 8.13 -2.52
C THR A 123 -9.49 7.43 -1.45
N ASN A 124 -9.72 7.78 -0.18
CA ASN A 124 -9.08 7.13 0.95
C ASN A 124 -10.13 6.82 2.04
N PRO A 125 -10.67 5.60 2.10
CA PRO A 125 -11.74 5.25 3.05
C PRO A 125 -11.30 5.33 4.52
N LEU A 126 -9.98 5.25 4.79
CA LEU A 126 -9.45 5.39 6.14
C LEU A 126 -9.62 6.82 6.66
N ALA A 127 -9.57 7.82 5.78
CA ALA A 127 -9.68 9.23 6.12
C ALA A 127 -11.13 9.75 6.11
N GLU A 128 -12.11 8.90 5.76
CA GLU A 128 -13.53 9.29 5.78
C GLU A 128 -13.97 9.65 7.20
N PHE A 129 -14.67 10.78 7.33
CA PHE A 129 -15.17 11.34 8.60
C PHE A 129 -14.09 11.79 9.59
N VAL A 130 -12.85 11.95 9.14
CA VAL A 130 -11.74 12.40 9.99
C VAL A 130 -11.49 13.89 9.78
N GLU A 131 -11.37 14.63 10.88
CA GLU A 131 -10.82 15.97 10.91
C GLU A 131 -9.68 15.99 11.94
N LEU A 132 -8.52 16.53 11.55
CA LEU A 132 -7.37 16.61 12.45
C LEU A 132 -7.40 17.93 13.23
N PRO A 133 -7.42 17.89 14.58
CA PRO A 133 -7.15 19.05 15.41
C PRO A 133 -5.81 19.70 15.07
N GLU A 134 -5.68 21.01 15.31
CA GLU A 134 -4.47 21.76 14.97
C GLU A 134 -3.19 21.19 15.62
N GLN A 135 -3.31 20.68 16.85
CA GLN A 135 -2.21 20.01 17.56
C GLN A 135 -1.69 18.74 16.88
N TYR A 136 -2.48 18.12 15.98
CA TYR A 136 -2.12 16.90 15.25
C TYR A 136 -1.87 17.16 13.75
N ARG A 137 -1.62 18.40 13.33
CA ARG A 137 -1.29 18.72 11.92
C ARG A 137 -0.11 17.93 11.34
N ALA A 138 0.82 17.48 12.18
CA ALA A 138 1.96 16.67 11.78
C ALA A 138 1.68 15.14 11.77
N LEU A 139 0.48 14.72 12.17
CA LEU A 139 0.09 13.32 12.19
C LEU A 139 -0.11 12.85 10.75
N SER A 140 0.60 11.79 10.37
CA SER A 140 0.31 11.05 9.16
C SER A 140 -0.79 10.05 9.53
N TYR A 141 -2.05 10.50 9.49
CA TYR A 141 -3.18 9.72 10.00
C TYR A 141 -3.26 8.33 9.35
N CYS A 142 -2.91 8.21 8.06
CA CYS A 142 -2.89 6.96 7.31
C CYS A 142 -1.50 6.29 7.25
N GLN A 143 -0.55 6.63 8.12
CA GLN A 143 0.81 6.06 8.12
C GLN A 143 0.83 4.52 8.15
N MET A 144 -0.17 3.90 8.77
CA MET A 144 -0.29 2.45 8.80
C MET A 144 -0.37 1.84 7.39
N LEU A 145 -1.03 2.51 6.43
CA LEU A 145 -1.09 2.04 5.04
C LEU A 145 0.30 2.01 4.38
N CYS A 146 1.14 3.02 4.66
CA CYS A 146 2.52 3.04 4.20
C CYS A 146 3.31 1.86 4.77
N GLY A 147 3.12 1.59 6.07
CA GLY A 147 3.69 0.41 6.72
C GLY A 147 3.26 -0.90 6.04
N VAL A 148 1.97 -1.06 5.75
CA VAL A 148 1.44 -2.26 5.07
C VAL A 148 2.12 -2.49 3.73
N ILE A 149 2.25 -1.45 2.90
CA ILE A 149 2.90 -1.55 1.60
C ILE A 149 4.37 -1.97 1.76
N ARG A 150 5.12 -1.35 2.69
CA ARG A 150 6.52 -1.70 2.95
C ARG A 150 6.67 -3.13 3.41
N GLY A 151 5.90 -3.56 4.41
CA GLY A 151 5.96 -4.92 4.94
C GLY A 151 5.61 -5.97 3.90
N ALA A 152 4.57 -5.72 3.08
CA ALA A 152 4.20 -6.64 2.02
C ALA A 152 5.30 -6.76 0.94
N LEU A 153 5.93 -5.65 0.55
CA LEU A 153 6.98 -5.65 -0.46
C LEU A 153 8.29 -6.27 0.04
N GLU A 154 8.58 -6.12 1.34
CA GLU A 154 9.74 -6.76 1.97
C GLU A 154 9.67 -8.29 1.86
N MET A 155 8.48 -8.87 2.06
CA MET A 155 8.25 -10.33 1.95
C MET A 155 8.39 -10.87 0.52
N VAL A 156 8.40 -9.99 -0.49
CA VAL A 156 8.71 -10.34 -1.89
C VAL A 156 10.07 -9.80 -2.32
N ASN A 157 10.97 -9.64 -1.35
CA ASN A 157 12.37 -9.27 -1.53
C ASN A 157 12.59 -7.86 -2.10
N MET A 158 11.66 -6.93 -1.86
CA MET A 158 11.81 -5.52 -2.26
C MET A 158 11.71 -4.61 -1.04
N ARG A 159 12.83 -4.04 -0.62
CA ARG A 159 12.81 -3.02 0.43
C ARG A 159 12.54 -1.66 -0.20
N VAL A 160 11.54 -0.96 0.34
CA VAL A 160 11.07 0.30 -0.22
C VAL A 160 10.86 1.37 0.87
N GLU A 161 10.90 2.63 0.47
CA GLU A 161 10.30 3.75 1.17
C GLU A 161 8.89 3.97 0.63
N CYS A 162 7.95 4.27 1.54
CA CYS A 162 6.56 4.59 1.19
C CYS A 162 6.07 5.66 2.16
N ASP A 163 5.67 6.82 1.62
CA ASP A 163 5.23 7.96 2.41
C ASP A 163 4.12 8.73 1.70
N PHE A 164 3.18 9.33 2.45
CA PHE A 164 2.21 10.26 1.86
C PHE A 164 2.92 11.55 1.44
N SER A 165 2.88 11.88 0.15
CA SER A 165 3.32 13.16 -0.39
C SER A 165 2.18 14.19 -0.51
N LYS A 166 0.93 13.72 -0.56
CA LYS A 166 -0.27 14.56 -0.41
C LYS A 166 -1.33 13.85 0.43
N ASP A 167 -1.97 14.60 1.31
CA ASP A 167 -3.05 14.12 2.17
C ASP A 167 -4.08 15.23 2.40
N THR A 168 -5.35 14.98 2.06
CA THR A 168 -6.42 15.97 2.24
C THR A 168 -6.65 16.33 3.71
N LEU A 169 -6.35 15.42 4.65
CA LEU A 169 -6.41 15.73 6.09
C LEU A 169 -5.36 16.76 6.52
N ARG A 170 -4.32 16.95 5.70
CA ARG A 170 -3.25 17.93 5.90
C ARG A 170 -3.40 19.17 5.02
N GLY A 171 -4.51 19.26 4.28
CA GLY A 171 -4.86 20.42 3.45
C GLY A 171 -4.46 20.32 1.98
N ASP A 172 -4.00 19.15 1.52
CA ASP A 172 -3.70 18.94 0.10
C ASP A 172 -4.96 18.68 -0.74
N ASP A 173 -4.81 18.71 -2.07
CA ASP A 173 -5.89 18.55 -3.06
C ASP A 173 -6.19 17.10 -3.46
N GLY A 174 -5.56 16.13 -2.80
CA GLY A 174 -5.75 14.71 -3.07
C GLY A 174 -4.88 13.82 -2.19
N PHE A 175 -4.83 12.53 -2.54
CA PHE A 175 -4.02 11.53 -1.84
C PHE A 175 -2.95 10.97 -2.76
N GLU A 176 -1.70 11.14 -2.37
CA GLU A 176 -0.55 10.64 -3.14
C GLU A 176 0.43 9.93 -2.20
N LEU A 177 0.79 8.70 -2.57
CA LEU A 177 1.86 7.94 -1.93
C LEU A 177 3.10 7.99 -2.82
N ARG A 178 4.22 8.45 -2.28
CA ARG A 178 5.53 8.29 -2.91
C ARG A 178 6.07 6.91 -2.57
N LEU A 179 6.35 6.12 -3.60
CA LEU A 179 6.90 4.77 -3.45
C LEU A 179 8.28 4.71 -4.11
N LYS A 180 9.30 4.26 -3.37
CA LYS A 180 10.69 4.23 -3.84
C LYS A 180 11.39 2.94 -3.45
N LEU A 181 11.92 2.23 -4.43
CA LEU A 181 12.77 1.06 -4.25
C LEU A 181 14.13 1.47 -3.68
N LEU A 182 14.51 0.86 -2.57
CA LEU A 182 15.83 1.00 -1.96
C LEU A 182 16.77 -0.10 -2.43
N GLU A 183 16.33 -1.35 -2.31
CA GLU A 183 17.12 -2.51 -2.65
C GLU A 183 16.21 -3.70 -3.00
N VAL A 184 16.69 -4.54 -3.92
CA VAL A 184 16.13 -5.87 -4.15
C VAL A 184 16.99 -6.84 -3.34
N MET A 185 16.38 -7.50 -2.37
CA MET A 185 17.08 -8.43 -1.48
C MET A 185 17.35 -9.75 -2.23
N PRO A 186 18.50 -10.40 -1.98
CA PRO A 186 18.77 -11.72 -2.54
C PRO A 186 17.77 -12.74 -1.98
N GLU A 187 17.35 -13.68 -2.84
CA GLU A 187 16.53 -14.81 -2.38
C GLU A 187 17.37 -15.69 -1.46
N VAL A 188 16.94 -15.81 -0.20
CA VAL A 188 17.52 -16.74 0.76
C VAL A 188 16.84 -18.08 0.57
N TYR A 189 17.52 -19.03 -0.06
CA TYR A 189 17.05 -20.41 -0.11
C TYR A 189 17.37 -21.09 1.24
N PRO A 190 16.39 -21.74 1.90
CA PRO A 190 16.58 -22.36 3.21
C PRO A 190 17.43 -23.64 3.19
N PHE A 191 17.97 -24.02 2.04
CA PHE A 191 18.83 -25.18 1.86
C PHE A 191 20.12 -24.72 1.19
N ASP A 192 21.15 -24.45 1.99
CA ASP A 192 22.52 -24.67 1.56
C ASP A 192 22.78 -26.18 1.71
N ASP A 193 23.30 -26.84 0.67
CA ASP A 193 23.70 -28.25 0.68
C ASP A 193 24.74 -28.56 1.79
#